data_AF-A0A7X8W6L7-F1
#
_entry.id   AF-A0A7X8W6L7-F1
#
_cell.length_a   1.000
_cell.length_b   1.000
_cell.length_c   1.000
_cell.angle_alpha   90.00
_cell.angle_beta   90.00
_cell.angle_gamma   90.00
#
_symmetry.space_group_name_H-M   'P 1'
#
loop_
_entity.id
_entity.type
_entity.pdbx_description
1 polymer ?
#
loop_
_entity_poly.entity_id
_entity_poly.type
_entity_poly.pdbx_seq_one_letter_code
_entity_poly.pdbx_strand_id
1 'polypeptide(L)'
;LFELMRTIDTQRILWGSDFPVSFLRGKCISLADGFFWLYHDEVPEQERTKLYPIGVEGLLAFKQACDMLRLPRAQVEAIFYDNAAAAVDSRLKLKGL
;
A
#
# COMPACT_ATOMS: atom_id res chain seq x y z
N LEU A 1 -5.39 -6.29 -1.01
CA LEU A 1 -3.94 -6.52 -0.74
C LEU A 1 -3.60 -8.00 -0.68
N PHE A 2 -4.21 -8.79 0.22
CA PHE A 2 -3.95 -10.24 0.31
C PHE A 2 -4.01 -10.97 -1.05
N GLU A 3 -5.12 -10.87 -1.78
CA GLU A 3 -5.26 -11.54 -3.08
C GLU A 3 -4.22 -11.10 -4.12
N LEU A 4 -3.85 -9.81 -4.11
CA LEU A 4 -2.80 -9.28 -4.98
C LEU A 4 -1.44 -9.90 -4.63
N MET A 5 -1.09 -9.93 -3.35
CA MET A 5 0.18 -10.50 -2.87
C MET A 5 0.22 -12.04 -2.97
N ARG A 6 -0.94 -12.69 -2.99
CA ARG A 6 -1.07 -14.14 -3.20
C ARG A 6 -0.84 -14.55 -4.66
N THR A 7 -1.15 -13.66 -5.61
CA THR A 7 -1.14 -13.96 -7.05
C THR A 7 0.07 -13.39 -7.78
N ILE A 8 0.61 -12.27 -7.30
CA ILE A 8 1.81 -11.64 -7.86
C ILE A 8 3.03 -12.09 -7.07
N ASP A 9 4.11 -12.42 -7.77
CA ASP A 9 5.41 -12.67 -7.15
C ASP A 9 5.84 -11.46 -6.32
N THR A 10 6.10 -11.68 -5.02
CA THR A 10 6.57 -10.66 -4.07
C THR A 10 7.76 -9.86 -4.56
N GLN A 11 8.66 -10.42 -5.39
CA GLN A 11 9.80 -9.69 -5.99
C GLN A 11 9.39 -8.62 -7.01
N ARG A 12 8.13 -8.62 -7.44
CA ARG A 12 7.54 -7.66 -8.38
C ARG A 12 6.61 -6.65 -7.70
N ILE A 13 6.52 -6.69 -6.37
CA ILE A 13 5.66 -5.80 -5.59
C ILE A 13 6.53 -4.72 -4.97
N LEU A 14 6.11 -3.46 -5.14
CA LEU A 14 6.76 -2.29 -4.57
C LEU A 14 5.82 -1.62 -3.58
N TRP A 15 6.37 -1.08 -2.49
CA TRP A 15 5.65 -0.16 -1.63
C TRP A 15 5.92 1.30 -2.02
N GLY A 16 4.88 2.11 -2.03
CA GLY A 16 4.96 3.55 -2.19
C GLY A 16 3.93 4.22 -1.29
N SER A 17 4.32 5.33 -0.67
CA SER A 17 3.44 6.04 0.27
C SER A 17 2.30 6.77 -0.42
N ASP A 18 2.41 7.11 -1.69
CA ASP A 18 1.45 8.01 -2.36
C ASP A 18 1.26 9.33 -1.58
N PHE A 19 2.36 9.92 -1.11
CA PHE A 19 2.34 11.23 -0.46
C PHE A 19 1.89 12.32 -1.45
N PRO A 20 1.00 13.26 -1.06
CA PRO A 20 0.48 13.51 0.29
C PRO A 20 -0.81 12.74 0.64
N VAL A 21 -1.39 11.98 -0.29
CA VAL A 21 -2.70 11.33 -0.15
C VAL A 21 -2.74 10.39 1.06
N SER A 22 -1.68 9.62 1.31
CA SER A 22 -1.60 8.75 2.50
C SER A 22 -1.66 9.45 3.84
N PHE A 23 -1.38 10.76 3.88
CA PHE A 23 -1.44 11.56 5.11
C PHE A 23 -2.80 12.24 5.31
N LEU A 24 -3.68 12.21 4.29
CA LEU A 24 -5.04 12.69 4.43
C LEU A 24 -5.83 11.78 5.38
N ARG A 25 -6.65 12.39 6.23
CA ARG A 25 -7.60 11.66 7.07
C ARG A 25 -8.84 11.32 6.27
N GLY A 26 -9.17 10.05 6.21
CA GLY A 26 -10.26 9.55 5.40
C GLY A 26 -10.30 8.03 5.37
N LYS A 27 -11.14 7.47 4.51
CA LYS A 27 -11.28 6.03 4.36
C LYS A 27 -11.54 5.66 2.91
N CYS A 28 -10.84 4.65 2.41
CA CYS A 28 -11.21 3.98 1.17
C CYS A 28 -12.21 2.87 1.51
N ILE A 29 -13.40 2.92 0.93
CA ILE A 29 -14.42 1.88 1.11
C ILE A 29 -14.67 1.18 -0.23
N SER A 30 -14.87 -0.14 -0.18
CA SER A 30 -15.35 -0.88 -1.35
C SER A 30 -16.80 -0.50 -1.63
N LEU A 31 -17.11 -0.21 -2.89
CA LEU A 31 -18.45 0.13 -3.34
C LEU A 31 -18.73 -0.56 -4.67
N ALA A 32 -19.62 -1.55 -4.65
CA ALA A 32 -19.86 -2.47 -5.77
C ALA A 32 -18.54 -3.06 -6.29
N ASP A 33 -18.27 -2.98 -7.59
CA ASP A 33 -17.04 -3.47 -8.23
C ASP A 33 -15.86 -2.48 -8.15
N GLY A 34 -16.04 -1.37 -7.43
CA GLY A 34 -15.05 -0.30 -7.30
C GLY A 34 -14.77 0.09 -5.85
N PHE A 35 -14.31 1.32 -5.69
CA PHE A 35 -14.07 1.92 -4.40
C PHE A 35 -14.45 3.40 -4.40
N PHE A 36 -14.71 3.92 -3.20
CA PHE A 36 -15.03 5.33 -2.97
C PHE A 36 -14.18 5.87 -1.83
N TRP A 37 -13.76 7.12 -1.94
CA TRP A 37 -13.02 7.82 -0.90
C TRP A 37 -13.97 8.64 -0.05
N LEU A 38 -13.94 8.43 1.26
CA LEU A 38 -14.54 9.32 2.24
C LEU A 38 -13.45 10.20 2.82
N TYR A 39 -13.50 11.50 2.54
CA TYR A 39 -12.60 12.46 3.13
C TYR A 39 -13.18 13.05 4.42
N HIS A 40 -12.29 13.56 5.28
CA HIS A 40 -12.64 14.05 6.61
C HIS A 40 -13.77 15.10 6.61
N ASP A 41 -13.80 15.99 5.63
CA ASP A 41 -14.80 17.04 5.49
C ASP A 41 -16.18 16.54 5.03
N GLU A 42 -16.23 15.40 4.34
CA GLU A 42 -17.46 14.77 3.83
C GLU A 42 -18.20 13.93 4.88
N VAL A 43 -17.54 13.65 6.00
CA VAL A 43 -18.04 12.79 7.08
C VAL A 43 -18.68 13.63 8.20
N PRO A 44 -19.79 13.17 8.84
CA PRO A 44 -20.40 13.84 9.98
C PRO A 44 -19.39 14.15 11.08
N GLU A 45 -19.51 15.32 11.70
CA GLU A 45 -18.53 15.85 12.66
C GLU A 45 -18.18 14.85 13.78
N GLN A 46 -19.16 14.10 14.26
CA GLN A 46 -19.02 13.12 15.35
C GLN A 46 -18.14 11.92 14.95
N GLU A 47 -17.98 11.66 13.66
CA GLU A 47 -17.20 10.55 13.11
C GLU A 47 -15.80 10.98 12.66
N ARG A 48 -15.57 12.28 12.45
CA ARG A 48 -14.30 12.84 11.94
C ARG A 48 -13.08 12.47 12.77
N THR A 49 -13.22 12.46 14.09
CA THR A 49 -12.13 12.12 15.02
C THR A 49 -11.72 10.65 14.97
N LYS A 50 -12.56 9.78 14.39
CA LYS A 50 -12.29 8.35 14.23
C LYS A 50 -11.57 8.03 12.92
N LEU A 51 -11.39 9.01 12.03
CA LEU A 51 -10.67 8.84 10.77
C LEU A 51 -9.15 8.95 11.00
N TYR A 52 -8.45 7.89 10.61
CA TYR A 52 -6.98 7.83 10.62
C TYR A 52 -6.41 8.29 9.28
N PRO A 53 -5.10 8.59 9.21
CA PRO A 53 -4.44 8.78 7.91
C PRO A 53 -4.62 7.53 7.04
N ILE A 54 -5.06 7.73 5.81
CA ILE A 54 -5.37 6.66 4.84
C ILE A 54 -4.21 5.66 4.71
N GLY A 55 -2.97 6.16 4.70
CA GLY A 55 -1.78 5.32 4.58
C GLY A 55 -1.59 4.35 5.74
N VAL A 56 -2.06 4.69 6.95
CA VAL A 56 -1.98 3.80 8.12
C VAL A 56 -2.90 2.61 7.94
N GLU A 57 -4.15 2.81 7.48
CA GLU A 57 -5.05 1.69 7.18
C GLU A 57 -4.47 0.80 6.06
N GLY A 58 -3.89 1.41 5.02
CA GLY A 58 -3.19 0.68 3.96
C GLY A 58 -2.01 -0.16 4.47
N LEU A 59 -1.18 0.39 5.36
CA LEU A 59 -0.06 -0.33 5.99
C LEU A 59 -0.54 -1.47 6.90
N LEU A 60 -1.63 -1.29 7.64
CA LEU A 60 -2.22 -2.36 8.46
C LEU A 60 -2.76 -3.49 7.59
N ALA A 61 -3.45 -3.18 6.50
CA ALA A 61 -3.94 -4.16 5.55
C ALA A 61 -2.79 -4.90 4.84
N PHE A 62 -1.69 -4.21 4.54
CA PHE A 62 -0.47 -4.82 4.02
C PHE A 62 0.15 -5.77 5.05
N LYS A 63 0.32 -5.32 6.30
CA LYS A 63 0.84 -6.16 7.38
C LYS A 63 -0.01 -7.42 7.56
N GLN A 64 -1.33 -7.27 7.58
CA GLN A 64 -2.26 -8.39 7.71
C GLN A 64 -2.10 -9.39 6.54
N ALA A 65 -1.92 -8.90 5.30
CA ALA A 65 -1.65 -9.76 4.16
C ALA A 65 -0.32 -10.52 4.30
N CYS A 66 0.75 -9.85 4.75
CA CYS A 66 2.04 -10.51 5.03
C CYS A 66 1.90 -11.62 6.07
N ASP A 67 1.18 -11.36 7.16
CA ASP A 67 0.95 -12.32 8.23
C ASP A 67 0.14 -13.54 7.73
N MET A 68 -0.93 -13.30 6.96
CA MET A 68 -1.77 -14.36 6.38
C MET A 68 -1.00 -15.24 5.38
N LEU A 69 -0.11 -14.65 4.59
CA LEU A 69 0.75 -15.35 3.63
C LEU A 69 2.01 -15.94 4.26
N ARG A 70 2.25 -15.67 5.55
CA ARG A 70 3.46 -16.08 6.30
C ARG A 70 4.75 -15.66 5.59
N LEU A 71 4.78 -14.43 5.07
CA LEU A 71 5.96 -13.94 4.36
C LEU A 71 7.16 -13.85 5.30
N PRO A 72 8.35 -14.37 4.91
CA PRO A 72 9.58 -14.14 5.64
C PRO A 72 9.89 -12.65 5.72
N ARG A 73 10.51 -12.23 6.83
CA ARG A 73 10.91 -10.84 7.08
C ARG A 73 11.67 -10.23 5.89
N ALA A 74 12.61 -10.96 5.30
CA ALA A 74 13.40 -10.50 4.17
C ALA A 74 12.52 -10.15 2.94
N GLN A 75 11.44 -10.89 2.69
CA GLN A 75 10.51 -10.56 1.60
C GLN A 75 9.69 -9.31 1.91
N VAL A 76 9.28 -9.14 3.17
CA VAL A 76 8.57 -7.93 3.60
C VAL A 76 9.48 -6.71 3.44
N GLU A 77 10.72 -6.78 3.90
CA GLU A 77 11.71 -5.69 3.77
C GLU A 77 12.04 -5.39 2.29
N ALA A 78 12.16 -6.42 1.44
CA ALA A 78 12.41 -6.25 0.02
C ALA A 78 11.32 -5.44 -0.70
N ILE A 79 10.04 -5.58 -0.29
CA ILE A 79 8.93 -4.81 -0.84
C ILE A 79 9.09 -3.30 -0.58
N PHE A 80 9.73 -2.90 0.53
CA PHE A 80 9.95 -1.49 0.88
C PHE A 80 11.18 -0.88 0.22
N TYR A 81 12.12 -1.67 -0.29
CA TYR A 81 13.35 -1.13 -0.86
C TYR A 81 13.96 -1.99 -1.98
N ASP A 82 14.38 -3.22 -1.68
CA ASP A 82 15.23 -4.01 -2.60
C ASP A 82 14.58 -4.21 -3.98
N ASN A 83 13.26 -4.46 -4.01
CA ASN A 83 12.54 -4.63 -5.27
C ASN A 83 12.56 -3.36 -6.12
N ALA A 84 12.42 -2.18 -5.49
CA ALA A 84 12.44 -0.90 -6.19
C ALA A 84 13.86 -0.58 -6.69
N ALA A 85 14.88 -0.82 -5.87
CA ALA A 85 16.28 -0.66 -6.24
C ALA A 85 16.62 -1.54 -7.46
N ALA A 86 16.26 -2.83 -7.43
CA ALA A 86 16.47 -3.73 -8.55
C ALA A 86 15.72 -3.30 -9.83
N ALA A 87 14.50 -2.79 -9.69
CA ALA A 87 13.72 -2.28 -10.82
C ALA A 87 14.35 -1.01 -11.45
N VAL A 88 14.93 -0.13 -10.63
CA VAL A 88 15.65 1.06 -11.12
C VAL A 88 16.96 0.65 -11.79
N ASP A 89 17.78 -0.18 -11.15
CA ASP A 89 19.09 -0.62 -11.67
C ASP A 89 18.97 -1.36 -13.01
N SER A 90 18.02 -2.28 -13.11
CA SER A 90 17.75 -2.99 -14.36
C SER A 90 17.37 -2.02 -15.49
N ARG A 91 16.60 -0.98 -15.17
CA ARG A 91 16.21 0.06 -16.13
C ARG A 91 17.36 0.99 -16.52
N LEU A 92 18.29 1.27 -15.62
CA LEU A 92 19.50 2.04 -15.92
C LEU A 92 20.44 1.25 -16.84
N LYS A 93 20.70 -0.02 -16.53
CA LYS A 93 21.49 -0.93 -17.37
C LYS A 93 20.92 -1.06 -18.79
N LEU A 94 19.59 -1.17 -18.91
CA LEU A 94 18.90 -1.19 -20.22
C LEU A 94 19.10 0.10 -21.02
N LYS A 95 19.33 1.23 -20.36
CA LYS A 95 19.60 2.53 -20.99
C LYS A 95 21.11 2.78 -21.23
N GLY A 96 21.99 1.84 -20.86
CA GLY A 96 23.44 2.02 -20.98
C GLY A 96 24.01 3.11 -20.06
N LEU A 97 23.28 3.44 -18.98
CA LEU A 97 23.69 4.36 -17.91
C LEU A 97 24.31 3.59 -16.74
#